data_AF-A0A7J9QRD2-F1
#
_entry.id   AF-A0A7J9QRD2-F1
#
_cell.length_a   1.000
_cell.length_b   1.000
_cell.length_c   1.000
_cell.angle_alpha   90.00
_cell.angle_beta   90.00
_cell.angle_gamma   90.00
#
_symmetry.space_group_name_H-M   'P 1'
#
loop_
_entity.id
_entity.type
_entity.pdbx_description
1 polymer ?
#
loop_
_entity_poly.entity_id
_entity_poly.type
_entity_poly.pdbx_seq_one_letter_code
_entity_poly.pdbx_strand_id
1 'polypeptide(L)' 'MSLFPDDDLLSKEVESWKAFGDSLRAEDRKLFNKMIRQCYRYIKAINSKGPPYTTSSLMMSLILIQHQMIQFLLNKK' A
#
# COMPACT_ATOMS: atom_id res chain seq x y z
N MET A 1 -20.08 -6.25 5.18
CA MET A 1 -18.84 -6.89 5.67
C MET A 1 -18.75 -8.24 4.98
N SER A 2 -17.63 -8.56 4.32
CA SER A 2 -17.43 -9.83 3.61
C SER A 2 -17.00 -10.92 4.60
N LEU A 3 -17.55 -12.12 4.43
CA LEU A 3 -17.38 -13.31 5.29
C LEU A 3 -16.06 -14.07 5.05
N PHE A 4 -15.19 -13.59 4.16
CA PHE A 4 -13.85 -14.14 3.92
C PHE A 4 -12.85 -12.99 3.78
N PRO A 5 -12.03 -12.70 4.81
CA PRO A 5 -11.02 -11.62 4.77
C PRO A 5 -9.75 -11.99 4.00
N ASP A 6 -9.61 -13.24 3.53
CA ASP A 6 -8.30 -13.82 3.22
C ASP A 6 -7.82 -13.70 1.76
N ASP A 7 -8.50 -12.96 0.87
CA ASP A 7 -8.16 -12.99 -0.55
C ASP A 7 -8.22 -11.63 -1.26
N ASP A 8 -7.90 -10.53 -0.56
CA ASP A 8 -7.68 -9.27 -1.25
C ASP A 8 -6.31 -9.26 -1.95
N LEU A 9 -6.24 -8.70 -3.16
CA LEU A 9 -5.01 -8.79 -3.98
C LEU A 9 -3.82 -8.11 -3.29
N LEU A 10 -4.10 -7.07 -2.49
CA LEU A 10 -3.08 -6.35 -1.75
C LEU A 10 -2.45 -7.20 -0.66
N SER A 11 -3.20 -8.02 0.07
CA SER A 11 -2.65 -8.92 1.10
C SER A 11 -1.68 -9.93 0.48
N LYS A 12 -2.02 -10.50 -0.68
CA LYS A 12 -1.16 -11.41 -1.46
C LYS A 12 0.12 -10.73 -1.93
N GLU A 13 0.00 -9.51 -2.48
CA GLU A 13 1.16 -8.72 -2.91
C GLU A 13 2.08 -8.40 -1.72
N VAL A 14 1.51 -8.00 -0.58
CA VAL A 14 2.28 -7.66 0.63
C VAL A 14 2.98 -8.88 1.20
N GLU A 15 2.33 -10.05 1.23
CA GLU A 15 2.97 -11.30 1.65
C GLU A 15 4.13 -11.66 0.71
N SER A 16 4.00 -11.42 -0.60
CA SER A 16 5.11 -11.62 -1.55
C SER A 16 6.31 -10.70 -1.29
N TRP A 17 6.10 -9.56 -0.63
CA TRP A 17 7.16 -8.61 -0.26
C TRP A 17 7.67 -8.82 1.17
N LYS A 18 7.21 -9.84 1.88
CA LYS A 18 7.58 -10.09 3.28
C LYS A 18 9.08 -10.24 3.47
N ALA A 19 9.75 -10.99 2.59
CA ALA A 19 11.20 -11.16 2.64
C ALA A 19 11.95 -9.83 2.47
N PHE A 20 11.44 -8.93 1.62
CA PHE A 20 11.97 -7.58 1.49
C PHE A 20 11.79 -6.79 2.80
N GLY A 21 10.57 -6.76 3.34
CA GLY A 21 10.28 -6.09 4.61
C GLY A 21 11.14 -6.62 5.77
N ASP A 22 11.37 -7.93 5.81
CA ASP A 22 12.18 -8.59 6.84
C ASP A 22 13.69 -8.36 6.70
N SER A 23 14.16 -7.97 5.51
CA SER A 23 15.54 -7.55 5.29
C SER A 23 15.83 -6.11 5.76
N LEU A 24 14.79 -5.30 5.97
CA LEU A 24 14.94 -3.92 6.40
C LEU A 24 15.33 -3.81 7.89
N ARG A 25 16.08 -2.74 8.20
CA ARG A 25 16.34 -2.32 9.59
C ARG A 25 15.02 -2.02 10.30
N ALA A 26 15.01 -2.08 11.63
CA ALA A 26 13.77 -1.97 12.41
C ALA A 26 12.96 -0.69 12.11
N GLU A 27 13.65 0.45 11.95
CA GLU A 27 13.01 1.73 11.62
C GLU A 27 12.42 1.74 10.21
N ASP A 28 13.18 1.25 9.23
CA ASP A 28 12.76 1.17 7.83
C ASP A 28 11.60 0.19 7.65
N ARG A 29 11.63 -0.96 8.34
CA ARG A 29 10.53 -1.93 8.34
C ARG A 29 9.24 -1.32 8.90
N LYS A 30 9.35 -0.56 9.99
CA LYS A 30 8.20 0.14 10.58
C LYS A 30 7.63 1.16 9.61
N LEU A 31 8.48 1.91 8.91
CA LEU A 31 8.06 2.88 7.90
C LEU A 31 7.41 2.19 6.69
N PHE A 32 8.03 1.13 6.17
CA PHE A 32 7.51 0.30 5.09
C PHE A 32 6.11 -0.23 5.42
N ASN A 33 5.94 -0.87 6.58
CA ASN A 33 4.65 -1.39 7.02
C ASN A 33 3.59 -0.28 7.17
N LYS A 34 4.00 0.91 7.62
CA LYS A 34 3.10 2.07 7.71
C LYS A 34 2.65 2.53 6.32
N MET A 35 3.56 2.62 5.36
CA MET A 35 3.25 3.01 3.97
C MET A 35 2.28 2.03 3.32
N ILE A 36 2.57 0.73 3.40
CA ILE A 36 1.71 -0.33 2.87
C ILE A 36 0.31 -0.28 3.51
N ARG A 37 0.23 -0.09 4.83
CA ARG A 37 -1.06 0.01 5.54
C ARG A 37 -1.91 1.18 5.03
N GLN A 38 -1.31 2.29 4.63
CA GLN A 38 -2.05 3.43 4.08
C GLN A 38 -2.69 3.10 2.71
N CYS A 39 -2.10 2.21 1.92
CA CYS A 39 -2.63 1.80 0.62
C CYS A 39 -3.95 1.02 0.73
N TYR A 40 -4.27 0.41 1.88
CA TYR A 40 -5.57 -0.23 2.11
C TYR A 40 -6.76 0.74 1.95
N ARG A 41 -6.53 2.05 2.08
CA ARG A 41 -7.55 3.07 1.75
C ARG A 41 -8.06 2.94 0.31
N TYR A 42 -7.23 2.45 -0.61
CA TYR A 42 -7.53 2.29 -2.02
C TYR A 42 -7.78 0.83 -2.44
N ILE A 43 -8.04 -0.07 -1.47
CA ILE A 43 -8.17 -1.51 -1.74
C ILE A 43 -9.22 -1.84 -2.81
N LYS A 44 -10.33 -1.11 -2.85
CA LYS A 44 -11.38 -1.29 -3.87
C LYS A 44 -10.86 -0.97 -5.28
N ALA A 45 -10.06 0.09 -5.43
CA ALA A 45 -9.47 0.47 -6.70
C ALA A 45 -8.39 -0.53 -7.14
N ILE A 46 -7.56 -0.97 -6.20
CA ILE A 46 -6.53 -2.00 -6.43
C ILE A 46 -7.20 -3.31 -6.92
N ASN A 47 -8.22 -3.78 -6.20
CA ASN A 47 -8.93 -5.01 -6.54
C ASN A 47 -9.71 -4.91 -7.87
N SER A 48 -10.14 -3.71 -8.27
CA SER A 48 -10.89 -3.51 -9.53
C SER A 48 -10.05 -3.71 -10.80
N LYS A 49 -8.73 -3.51 -10.72
CA LYS A 49 -7.82 -3.69 -11.87
C LYS A 49 -7.45 -5.16 -12.09
N GLY A 50 -7.51 -5.98 -11.05
CA GLY A 50 -7.23 -7.40 -11.10
C GLY A 50 -5.75 -7.77 -10.91
N PRO A 51 -5.45 -9.08 -10.81
CA PRO A 51 -4.16 -9.61 -10.36
C PRO A 51 -2.92 -9.10 -11.12
N PRO A 52 -2.91 -8.94 -12.45
CA PRO A 52 -1.72 -8.53 -13.20
C PRO A 52 -1.23 -7.12 -12.87
N TYR A 53 -2.07 -6.30 -12.23
CA TYR A 53 -1.80 -4.88 -11.99
C TYR A 53 -1.64 -4.56 -10.51
N THR A 54 -1.54 -5.56 -9.64
CA THR A 54 -1.54 -5.36 -8.18
C THR A 54 -0.35 -4.51 -7.73
N THR A 55 0.86 -4.85 -8.16
CA THR A 55 2.09 -4.06 -7.91
C THR A 55 1.94 -2.62 -8.40
N SER A 56 1.51 -2.42 -9.65
CA SER A 56 1.33 -1.08 -10.22
C SER A 56 0.27 -0.26 -9.49
N SER A 57 -0.81 -0.91 -9.06
CA SER A 57 -1.90 -0.28 -8.31
C SER A 57 -1.45 0.10 -6.89
N LEU A 58 -0.62 -0.73 -6.25
CA LEU A 58 0.03 -0.42 -4.98
C LEU A 58 0.98 0.78 -5.13
N MET A 59 1.85 0.78 -6.14
CA MET A 59 2.76 1.90 -6.41
C MET A 59 2.01 3.20 -6.68
N MET A 60 0.96 3.16 -7.52
CA MET A 60 0.12 4.33 -7.77
C MET A 60 -0.56 4.86 -6.50
N SER A 61 -1.02 3.95 -5.63
CA SER A 61 -1.60 4.32 -4.34
C SER A 61 -0.57 5.03 -3.45
N LEU A 62 0.67 4.51 -3.39
CA LEU A 62 1.76 5.14 -2.63
C LEU A 62 2.11 6.53 -3.16
N ILE A 63 2.26 6.68 -4.48
CA ILE A 63 2.55 7.96 -5.14
C ILE A 63 1.44 8.97 -4.84
N LEU A 64 0.18 8.56 -4.93
CA LEU A 64 -0.96 9.42 -4.64
C LEU A 64 -0.96 9.90 -3.18
N ILE A 65 -0.69 9.01 -2.22
CA ILE A 65 -0.61 9.37 -0.80
C ILE A 65 0.48 10.41 -0.57
N GLN A 66 1.67 10.20 -1.13
CA GLN A 66 2.78 11.13 -1.01
C GLN A 66 2.47 12.48 -1.66
N HIS A 67 1.88 12.47 -2.85
CA HIS A 67 1.45 13.70 -3.53
C HIS A 67 0.44 14.49 -2.68
N GLN A 68 -0.57 13.82 -2.12
CA GLN A 68 -1.56 14.47 -1.23
C GLN A 68 -0.90 15.08 0.01
N MET A 69 0.07 14.38 0.60
CA MET A 69 0.82 14.88 1.76
C MET A 69 1.64 16.13 1.39
N ILE A 70 2.34 16.12 0.25
CA ILE A 70 3.09 17.27 -0.24
C ILE A 70 2.16 18.47 -0.47
N GLN A 71 1.04 18.27 -1.18
CA GLN A 71 0.06 19.33 -1.43
C GLN A 71 -0.49 19.90 -0.12
N PHE A 72 -0.81 19.05 0.85
CA PHE A 72 -1.27 19.49 2.16
C PHE A 72 -0.23 20.35 2.90
N LEU A 73 1.05 19.99 2.82
CA LEU A 73 2.13 20.75 3.44
C LEU A 73 2.38 22.08 2.73
N LEU A 74 2.26 22.12 1.40
CA LEU A 74 2.40 23.34 0.61
C LEU A 74 1.25 24.32 0.87
N ASN A 75 0.01 23.82 0.96
CA ASN A 75 -1.19 24.62 1.20
C ASN A 75 -1.38 25.04 2.67
N LYS A 76 -0.49 24.61 3.57
CA LYS A 76 -0.46 25.01 4.98
C LYS A 76 0.35 26.29 5.24
N LYS A 77 0.94 26.87 4.20
CA LYS A 77 1.51 28.23 4.23
C LYS A 77 0.40 29.27 4.13
#